data_AF-A0A4Q5R4Q1-F1
#
_entry.id   AF-A0A4Q5R4Q1-F1
#
_cell.length_a   1.000
_cell.length_b   1.000
_cell.length_c   1.000
_cell.angle_alpha   90.00
_cell.angle_beta   90.00
_cell.angle_gamma   90.00
#
_symmetry.space_group_name_H-M   'P 1'
#
loop_
_entity.id
_entity.type
_entity.pdbx_description
1 polymer ?
#
loop_
_entity_poly.entity_id
_entity_poly.type
_entity_poly.pdbx_seq_one_letter_code
_entity_poly.pdbx_strand_id
1 'polypeptide(L)'
;AAGALYALVVGIVERLTGLRLISRMAQQVTFVMVPPLLLIFLVLGTIFIGIATPTEGGAMGAVGSLILAGIKRILDRNPARLNFTLVKQATESTAKLSTFVLFILIGARVFSLTFYGVNGHVWVEHLLTSLPGGQIGFLIFVNILIFLLAFFLDFFELAFIIIPLIGPAADKLGIDLIWLGVMLGVNMQTSFMHPPFGFALFYLRSVAAKVPYLDRVTGKRMEPITTGQIYYGAIPFVIIQCIMVALVILFPGMVTHYKSSGTKVDPAAVQQQLDNLQGLGAGSGDDAPPIDLGPPKIE
;
A
#
# COMPACT_ATOMS: atom_id res chain seq x y z
N ALA A 1 -0.27 -2.61 19.10
CA ALA A 1 -1.54 -3.07 19.70
C ALA A 1 -1.61 -2.80 21.21
N ALA A 2 -0.69 -3.33 22.03
CA ALA A 2 -0.74 -3.19 23.50
C ALA A 2 -0.75 -1.73 24.01
N GLY A 3 0.07 -0.84 23.45
CA GLY A 3 0.09 0.58 23.85
C GLY A 3 -1.19 1.36 23.49
N ALA A 4 -1.81 1.03 22.36
CA ALA A 4 -3.08 1.64 21.94
C ALA A 4 -4.23 1.16 22.83
N LEU A 5 -4.26 -0.14 23.16
CA LEU A 5 -5.25 -0.73 24.05
C LEU A 5 -5.13 -0.16 25.47
N TYR A 6 -3.91 -0.07 26.00
CA TYR A 6 -3.61 0.56 27.29
C TYR A 6 -4.10 2.02 27.34
N ALA A 7 -3.80 2.80 26.30
CA ALA A 7 -4.18 4.21 26.26
C ALA A 7 -5.72 4.40 26.12
N LEU A 8 -6.41 3.50 25.42
CA LEU A 8 -7.87 3.47 25.34
C LEU A 8 -8.52 3.06 26.67
N VAL A 9 -8.00 2.01 27.32
CA VAL A 9 -8.50 1.51 28.61
C VAL A 9 -8.29 2.54 29.71
N VAL A 10 -7.09 3.10 29.84
CA VAL A 10 -6.80 4.14 30.85
C VAL A 10 -7.63 5.39 30.57
N GLY A 11 -7.77 5.81 29.31
CA GLY A 11 -8.63 6.94 28.97
C GLY A 11 -10.10 6.73 29.36
N ILE A 12 -10.65 5.54 29.07
CA ILE A 12 -12.03 5.19 29.44
C ILE A 12 -12.19 5.13 30.97
N VAL A 13 -11.23 4.52 31.68
CA VAL A 13 -11.22 4.41 33.14
C VAL A 13 -11.15 5.77 33.80
N GLU A 14 -10.27 6.68 33.37
CA GLU A 14 -10.21 8.06 33.90
C GLU A 14 -11.53 8.80 33.70
N ARG A 15 -12.17 8.60 32.54
CA ARG A 15 -13.42 9.30 32.20
C ARG A 15 -14.62 8.79 33.00
N LEU A 16 -14.61 7.52 33.43
CA LEU A 16 -15.64 6.91 34.27
C LEU A 16 -15.39 7.08 35.78
N THR A 17 -14.13 7.05 36.21
CA THR A 17 -13.76 7.08 37.64
C THR A 17 -13.33 8.46 38.15
N GLY A 18 -13.12 9.43 37.26
CA GLY A 18 -12.74 10.81 37.62
C GLY A 18 -11.31 10.97 38.15
N LEU A 19 -10.55 9.88 38.25
CA LEU A 19 -9.13 9.89 38.63
C LEU A 19 -8.31 10.47 37.47
N ARG A 20 -7.44 11.44 37.77
CA ARG A 20 -6.52 12.07 36.79
C ARG A 20 -5.15 11.38 36.86
N LEU A 21 -4.96 10.36 36.05
CA LEU A 21 -3.71 9.62 35.83
C LEU A 21 -2.89 10.19 34.66
N ILE A 22 -3.49 10.98 33.76
CA ILE A 22 -2.87 11.51 32.54
C ILE A 22 -3.06 13.04 32.42
N SER A 23 -2.04 13.74 31.88
CA SER A 23 -2.13 15.18 31.54
C SER A 23 -3.24 15.45 30.50
N ARG A 24 -3.95 16.58 30.61
CA ARG A 24 -5.07 16.95 29.70
C ARG A 24 -4.70 16.89 28.22
N MET A 25 -3.46 17.26 27.86
CA MET A 25 -2.98 17.15 26.47
C MET A 25 -2.80 15.70 26.04
N ALA A 26 -2.18 14.86 26.87
CA ALA A 26 -1.96 13.46 26.57
C ALA A 26 -3.30 12.69 26.46
N GLN A 27 -4.29 13.04 27.29
CA GLN A 27 -5.64 12.50 27.19
C GLN A 27 -6.31 12.89 25.86
N GLN A 28 -6.26 14.17 25.47
CA GLN A 28 -6.83 14.64 24.19
C GLN A 28 -6.16 13.98 22.98
N VAL A 29 -4.83 13.92 22.96
CA VAL A 29 -4.07 13.29 21.87
C VAL A 29 -4.42 11.81 21.78
N THR A 30 -4.44 11.11 22.91
CA THR A 30 -4.79 9.68 22.98
C THR A 30 -6.19 9.42 22.43
N PHE A 31 -7.20 10.13 22.92
CA PHE A 31 -8.58 9.92 22.49
C PHE A 31 -8.84 10.29 21.02
N VAL A 32 -8.06 11.21 20.45
CA VAL A 32 -8.22 11.63 19.06
C VAL A 32 -7.44 10.74 18.10
N MET A 33 -6.21 10.35 18.44
CA MET A 33 -5.30 9.62 17.55
C MET A 33 -5.41 8.10 17.64
N VAL A 34 -5.65 7.55 18.83
CA VAL A 34 -5.67 6.08 19.01
C VAL A 34 -6.74 5.40 18.16
N PRO A 35 -7.99 5.88 18.07
CA PRO A 35 -9.01 5.16 17.31
C PRO A 35 -8.70 5.06 15.80
N PRO A 36 -8.31 6.14 15.10
CA PRO A 36 -7.84 6.04 13.71
C PRO A 36 -6.61 5.15 13.54
N LEU A 37 -5.63 5.23 14.45
CA LEU A 37 -4.43 4.39 14.38
C LEU A 37 -4.77 2.90 14.54
N LEU A 38 -5.67 2.56 15.47
CA LEU A 38 -6.14 1.19 15.66
C LEU A 38 -6.81 0.68 14.39
N LEU A 39 -7.63 1.51 13.73
CA LEU A 39 -8.26 1.16 12.47
C LEU A 39 -7.23 0.92 11.36
N ILE A 40 -6.19 1.75 11.25
CA ILE A 40 -5.07 1.52 10.31
C ILE A 40 -4.37 0.20 10.59
N PHE A 41 -4.02 -0.08 11.85
CA PHE A 41 -3.37 -1.34 12.22
C PHE A 41 -4.26 -2.56 12.02
N LEU A 42 -5.57 -2.42 12.22
CA LEU A 42 -6.53 -3.48 11.97
C LEU A 42 -6.56 -3.81 10.47
N VAL A 43 -6.77 -2.80 9.63
CA VAL A 43 -6.84 -3.00 8.17
C VAL A 43 -5.49 -3.52 7.64
N LEU A 44 -4.40 -2.80 7.91
CA LEU A 44 -3.08 -3.15 7.38
C LEU A 44 -2.57 -4.47 7.97
N GLY A 45 -2.83 -4.74 9.25
CA GLY A 45 -2.46 -5.98 9.92
C GLY A 45 -3.19 -7.20 9.35
N THR A 46 -4.50 -7.09 9.09
CA THR A 46 -5.27 -8.20 8.47
C THR A 46 -4.82 -8.49 7.03
N ILE A 47 -4.38 -7.47 6.29
CA ILE A 47 -3.79 -7.64 4.95
C ILE A 47 -2.44 -8.36 5.04
N PHE A 48 -1.56 -7.95 5.96
CA PHE A 48 -0.24 -8.58 6.11
C PHE A 48 -0.30 -10.03 6.61
N ILE A 49 -1.25 -10.36 7.49
CA ILE A 49 -1.46 -11.72 7.98
C ILE A 49 -2.17 -12.59 6.92
N GLY A 50 -2.72 -11.98 5.85
CA GLY A 50 -3.42 -12.68 4.77
C GLY A 50 -4.84 -13.11 5.12
N ILE A 51 -5.42 -12.55 6.19
CA ILE A 51 -6.81 -12.82 6.59
C ILE A 51 -7.79 -12.09 5.67
N ALA A 52 -7.43 -10.88 5.26
CA ALA A 52 -8.26 -10.04 4.42
C ALA A 52 -7.49 -9.62 3.16
N THR A 53 -8.16 -9.71 2.03
CA THR A 53 -7.67 -9.14 0.76
C THR A 53 -7.72 -7.60 0.80
N PRO A 54 -6.99 -6.89 -0.07
CA PRO A 54 -7.00 -5.42 -0.09
C PRO A 54 -8.40 -4.81 -0.27
N THR A 55 -9.29 -5.49 -1.00
CA THR A 55 -10.69 -5.09 -1.19
C THR A 55 -11.51 -5.25 0.09
N GLU A 56 -11.34 -6.36 0.81
CA GLU A 56 -11.96 -6.59 2.12
C GLU A 56 -11.39 -5.64 3.18
N GLY A 57 -10.09 -5.35 3.14
CA GLY A 57 -9.42 -4.35 3.96
C GLY A 57 -10.02 -2.96 3.76
N GLY A 58 -10.29 -2.57 2.52
CA GLY A 58 -10.99 -1.32 2.20
C GLY A 58 -12.40 -1.27 2.80
N ALA A 59 -13.17 -2.35 2.68
CA ALA A 59 -14.51 -2.45 3.27
C ALA A 59 -14.46 -2.36 4.80
N MET A 60 -13.52 -3.06 5.45
CA MET A 60 -13.29 -2.97 6.90
C MET A 60 -12.90 -1.56 7.34
N GLY A 61 -12.08 -0.86 6.56
CA GLY A 61 -11.73 0.54 6.83
C GLY A 61 -12.93 1.48 6.77
N ALA A 62 -13.82 1.29 5.79
CA ALA A 62 -15.05 2.08 5.64
C ALA A 62 -16.04 1.79 6.78
N VAL A 63 -16.30 0.51 7.07
CA VAL A 63 -17.18 0.08 8.17
C VAL A 63 -16.62 0.55 9.51
N GLY A 64 -15.31 0.38 9.75
CA GLY A 64 -14.64 0.86 10.95
C GLY A 64 -14.75 2.37 11.11
N SER A 65 -14.66 3.13 10.02
CA SER A 65 -14.79 4.60 10.05
C SER A 65 -16.22 5.03 10.39
N LEU A 66 -17.23 4.33 9.86
CA LEU A 66 -18.64 4.53 10.21
C LEU A 66 -18.92 4.20 11.68
N ILE A 67 -18.36 3.10 12.19
CA ILE A 67 -18.46 2.71 13.61
C ILE A 67 -17.82 3.78 14.49
N LEU A 68 -16.60 4.23 14.18
CA LEU A 68 -15.92 5.28 14.93
C LEU A 68 -16.69 6.61 14.92
N ALA A 69 -17.24 7.00 13.77
CA ALA A 69 -18.08 8.18 13.65
C ALA A 69 -19.39 8.04 14.45
N GLY A 70 -19.98 6.83 14.47
CA GLY A 70 -21.15 6.49 15.30
C GLY A 70 -20.86 6.58 16.80
N ILE A 71 -19.75 6.00 17.26
CA ILE A 71 -19.29 6.09 18.66
C ILE A 71 -19.06 7.56 19.05
N LYS A 72 -18.39 8.35 18.21
CA LYS A 72 -18.19 9.79 18.46
C LYS A 72 -19.49 10.57 18.48
N ARG A 73 -20.48 10.21 17.64
CA ARG A 73 -21.81 10.82 17.67
C ARG A 73 -22.51 10.60 19.01
N ILE A 74 -22.45 9.39 19.56
CA ILE A 74 -23.04 9.07 20.87
C ILE A 74 -22.29 9.80 21.99
N LEU A 75 -20.95 9.75 21.96
CA LEU A 75 -20.07 10.28 23.00
C LEU A 75 -20.12 11.82 23.10
N ASP A 76 -20.15 12.51 21.97
CA ASP A 76 -20.23 13.98 21.91
C ASP A 76 -21.69 14.48 21.97
N ARG A 77 -22.68 13.57 21.98
CA ARG A 77 -24.12 13.87 21.86
C ARG A 77 -24.46 14.81 20.70
N ASN A 78 -23.62 14.88 19.67
CA ASN A 78 -23.78 15.79 18.55
C ASN A 78 -24.24 15.04 17.30
N PRO A 79 -25.50 15.22 16.85
CA PRO A 79 -26.04 14.53 15.67
C PRO A 79 -25.32 14.91 14.37
N ALA A 80 -24.58 16.03 14.34
CA ALA A 80 -23.81 16.46 13.18
C ALA A 80 -22.57 15.59 12.90
N ARG A 81 -22.12 14.75 13.86
CA ARG A 81 -20.92 13.90 13.70
C ARG A 81 -21.11 12.76 12.71
N LEU A 82 -22.34 12.25 12.54
CA LEU A 82 -22.69 11.23 11.56
C LEU A 82 -24.11 11.52 11.05
N ASN A 83 -24.18 12.01 9.82
CA ASN A 83 -25.42 12.33 9.12
C ASN A 83 -25.39 11.71 7.72
N PHE A 84 -26.57 11.37 7.19
CA PHE A 84 -26.74 10.87 5.83
C PHE A 84 -26.14 11.80 4.78
N THR A 85 -26.21 13.13 4.98
CA THR A 85 -25.56 14.10 4.10
C THR A 85 -24.04 13.92 4.04
N LEU A 86 -23.38 13.67 5.18
CA LEU A 86 -21.93 13.43 5.24
C LEU A 86 -21.56 12.11 4.55
N VAL A 87 -22.34 11.05 4.79
CA VAL A 87 -22.13 9.76 4.13
C VAL A 87 -22.31 9.89 2.63
N LYS A 88 -23.37 10.56 2.16
CA LYS A 88 -23.61 10.84 0.74
C LYS A 88 -22.45 11.63 0.12
N GLN A 89 -21.99 12.70 0.78
CA GLN A 89 -20.85 13.48 0.31
C GLN A 89 -19.56 12.64 0.22
N ALA A 90 -19.29 11.81 1.22
CA ALA A 90 -18.14 10.91 1.22
C ALA A 90 -18.22 9.89 0.07
N THR A 91 -19.39 9.27 -0.14
CA THR A 91 -19.63 8.33 -1.22
C THR A 91 -19.50 9.00 -2.59
N GLU A 92 -20.06 10.19 -2.78
CA GLU A 92 -19.95 10.95 -4.04
C GLU A 92 -18.49 11.32 -4.35
N SER A 93 -17.73 11.78 -3.35
CA SER A 93 -16.30 12.08 -3.50
C SER A 93 -15.50 10.82 -3.87
N THR A 94 -15.79 9.70 -3.20
CA THR A 94 -15.14 8.41 -3.46
C THR A 94 -15.47 7.92 -4.87
N ALA A 95 -16.74 7.97 -5.26
CA ALA A 95 -17.20 7.56 -6.58
C ALA A 95 -16.53 8.40 -7.69
N LYS A 96 -16.46 9.72 -7.54
CA LYS A 96 -15.78 10.59 -8.52
C LYS A 96 -14.30 10.24 -8.69
N LEU A 97 -13.57 10.04 -7.58
CA LEU A 97 -12.16 9.67 -7.64
C LEU A 97 -11.98 8.29 -8.30
N SER A 98 -12.80 7.30 -7.92
CA SER A 98 -12.76 5.97 -8.52
C SER A 98 -13.12 5.99 -10.01
N THR A 99 -14.12 6.79 -10.42
CA THR A 99 -14.48 6.96 -11.83
C THR A 99 -13.31 7.53 -12.63
N PHE A 100 -12.62 8.55 -12.11
CA PHE A 100 -11.42 9.10 -12.75
C PHE A 100 -10.37 8.03 -12.98
N VAL A 101 -10.04 7.25 -11.95
CA VAL A 101 -9.06 6.14 -12.05
C VAL A 101 -9.50 5.08 -13.06
N LEU A 102 -10.79 4.69 -13.07
CA LEU A 102 -11.32 3.72 -14.02
C LEU A 102 -11.27 4.20 -15.47
N PHE A 103 -11.56 5.48 -15.72
CA PHE A 103 -11.44 6.05 -17.07
C PHE A 103 -10.00 5.99 -17.58
N ILE A 104 -9.03 6.28 -16.71
CA ILE A 104 -7.62 6.17 -17.09
C ILE A 104 -7.22 4.73 -17.33
N LEU A 105 -7.71 3.78 -16.52
CA LEU A 105 -7.48 2.36 -16.75
C LEU A 105 -8.01 1.91 -18.12
N ILE A 106 -9.19 2.37 -18.53
CA ILE A 106 -9.74 2.08 -19.87
C ILE A 106 -8.81 2.64 -20.95
N GLY A 107 -8.39 3.91 -20.84
CA GLY A 107 -7.47 4.53 -21.80
C GLY A 107 -6.11 3.81 -21.87
N ALA A 108 -5.53 3.48 -20.71
CA ALA A 108 -4.27 2.74 -20.61
C ALA A 108 -4.39 1.33 -21.21
N ARG A 109 -5.55 0.67 -21.08
CA ARG A 109 -5.79 -0.63 -21.71
C ARG A 109 -5.88 -0.54 -23.22
N VAL A 110 -6.61 0.45 -23.76
CA VAL A 110 -6.68 0.67 -25.21
C VAL A 110 -5.29 0.98 -25.78
N PHE A 111 -4.53 1.86 -25.12
CA PHE A 111 -3.14 2.15 -25.47
C PHE A 111 -2.28 0.89 -25.43
N SER A 112 -2.29 0.16 -24.32
CA SER A 112 -1.48 -1.06 -24.15
C SER A 112 -1.81 -2.09 -25.23
N LEU A 113 -3.10 -2.40 -25.45
CA LEU A 113 -3.52 -3.37 -26.48
C LEU A 113 -3.02 -2.97 -27.88
N THR A 114 -3.16 -1.71 -28.24
CA THR A 114 -2.70 -1.20 -29.55
C THR A 114 -1.18 -1.25 -29.64
N PHE A 115 -0.49 -0.84 -28.58
CA PHE A 115 0.95 -0.84 -28.46
C PHE A 115 1.54 -2.26 -28.56
N TYR A 116 0.91 -3.25 -27.92
CA TYR A 116 1.25 -4.66 -28.10
C TYR A 116 0.97 -5.13 -29.54
N GLY A 117 -0.16 -4.74 -30.12
CA GLY A 117 -0.54 -5.10 -31.49
C GLY A 117 0.44 -4.60 -32.57
N VAL A 118 1.12 -3.47 -32.35
CA VAL A 118 2.17 -2.95 -33.25
C VAL A 118 3.59 -3.39 -32.86
N ASN A 119 3.73 -4.36 -31.95
CA ASN A 119 5.01 -4.83 -31.41
C ASN A 119 5.84 -3.75 -30.69
N GLY A 120 5.20 -2.71 -30.15
CA GLY A 120 5.87 -1.63 -29.43
C GLY A 120 6.65 -2.13 -28.21
N HIS A 121 6.15 -3.17 -27.54
CA HIS A 121 6.81 -3.80 -26.38
C HIS A 121 8.18 -4.39 -26.76
N VAL A 122 8.32 -4.99 -27.94
CA VAL A 122 9.60 -5.51 -28.46
C VAL A 122 10.58 -4.37 -28.75
N TRP A 123 10.08 -3.26 -29.30
CA TRP A 123 10.91 -2.08 -29.56
C TRP A 123 11.46 -1.46 -28.27
N VAL A 124 10.60 -1.27 -27.26
CA VAL A 124 11.05 -0.73 -25.97
C VAL A 124 11.95 -1.70 -25.23
N GLU A 125 11.67 -2.99 -25.31
CA GLU A 125 12.56 -4.01 -24.79
C GLU A 125 13.95 -3.93 -25.42
N HIS A 126 14.06 -3.83 -26.74
CA HIS A 126 15.35 -3.63 -27.41
C HIS A 126 16.04 -2.33 -26.99
N LEU A 127 15.29 -1.23 -26.85
CA LEU A 127 15.83 0.04 -26.40
C LEU A 127 16.42 -0.07 -24.99
N LEU A 128 15.68 -0.68 -24.06
CA LEU A 128 16.06 -0.80 -22.66
C LEU A 128 17.17 -1.83 -22.44
N THR A 129 17.19 -2.93 -23.19
CA THR A 129 18.26 -3.94 -23.13
C THR A 129 19.56 -3.48 -23.80
N SER A 130 19.48 -2.52 -24.73
CA SER A 130 20.65 -1.89 -25.35
C SER A 130 21.32 -0.83 -24.48
N LEU A 131 20.75 -0.52 -23.31
CA LEU A 131 21.34 0.47 -22.40
C LEU A 131 22.69 -0.03 -21.85
N PRO A 132 23.72 0.83 -21.81
CA PRO A 132 25.00 0.47 -21.22
C PRO A 132 24.85 0.24 -19.71
N GLY A 133 25.53 -0.77 -19.18
CA GLY A 133 25.55 -1.08 -17.74
C GLY A 133 24.69 -2.28 -17.30
N GLY A 134 24.13 -3.04 -18.25
CA GLY A 134 23.42 -4.29 -17.97
C GLY A 134 22.27 -4.11 -16.97
N GLN A 135 22.16 -5.02 -15.99
CA GLN A 135 21.11 -4.99 -14.98
C GLN A 135 21.12 -3.69 -14.15
N ILE A 136 22.29 -3.21 -13.72
CA ILE A 136 22.38 -2.01 -12.87
C ILE A 136 22.07 -0.74 -13.67
N GLY A 137 22.58 -0.63 -14.91
CA GLY A 137 22.30 0.49 -15.79
C GLY A 137 20.81 0.63 -16.11
N PHE A 138 20.14 -0.49 -16.39
CA PHE A 138 18.69 -0.55 -16.56
C PHE A 138 17.95 -0.04 -15.31
N LEU A 139 18.32 -0.51 -14.12
CA LEU A 139 17.64 -0.14 -12.87
C LEU A 139 17.78 1.35 -12.54
N ILE A 140 18.97 1.92 -12.76
CA ILE A 140 19.20 3.35 -12.55
C ILE A 140 18.35 4.16 -13.53
N PHE A 141 18.37 3.80 -14.81
CA PHE A 141 17.58 4.49 -15.84
C PHE A 141 16.09 4.45 -15.54
N VAL A 142 15.55 3.26 -15.25
CA VAL A 142 14.13 3.06 -14.93
C VAL A 142 13.72 3.83 -13.69
N ASN A 143 14.56 3.84 -12.64
CA ASN A 143 14.25 4.60 -11.43
C ASN A 143 14.24 6.11 -11.69
N ILE A 144 15.19 6.64 -12.46
CA ILE A 144 15.21 8.07 -12.81
C ILE A 144 14.00 8.43 -13.67
N LEU A 145 13.69 7.59 -14.67
CA LEU A 145 12.53 7.78 -15.54
C LEU A 145 11.24 7.84 -14.72
N ILE A 146 11.03 6.87 -13.84
CA ILE A 146 9.82 6.80 -13.01
C ILE A 146 9.78 7.93 -11.99
N PHE A 147 10.92 8.28 -11.39
CA PHE A 147 11.00 9.42 -10.48
C PHE A 147 10.54 10.71 -11.16
N LEU A 148 10.99 10.98 -12.39
CA LEU A 148 10.57 12.16 -13.15
C LEU A 148 9.11 12.09 -13.61
N LEU A 149 8.65 10.93 -14.09
CA LEU A 149 7.25 10.75 -14.50
C LEU A 149 6.28 10.86 -13.33
N ALA A 150 6.69 10.42 -12.13
CA ALA A 150 5.92 10.50 -10.89
C ALA A 150 5.64 11.94 -10.42
N PHE A 151 6.26 12.94 -11.05
CA PHE A 151 5.92 14.34 -10.82
C PHE A 151 4.56 14.68 -11.44
N PHE A 152 4.19 14.03 -12.54
CA PHE A 152 3.03 14.38 -13.36
C PHE A 152 1.93 13.32 -13.33
N LEU A 153 2.29 12.06 -13.12
CA LEU A 153 1.39 10.92 -13.15
C LEU A 153 1.23 10.34 -11.73
N ASP A 154 -0.01 9.98 -11.39
CA ASP A 154 -0.33 9.30 -10.14
C ASP A 154 0.03 7.80 -10.23
N PHE A 155 0.08 7.14 -9.07
CA PHE A 155 0.66 5.81 -8.94
C PHE A 155 -0.11 4.75 -9.74
N PHE A 156 -1.43 4.87 -9.84
CA PHE A 156 -2.25 3.94 -10.61
C PHE A 156 -1.91 4.03 -12.11
N GLU A 157 -1.73 5.23 -12.62
CA GLU A 157 -1.44 5.55 -14.02
C GLU A 157 -0.05 5.07 -14.41
N LEU A 158 0.95 5.33 -13.56
CA LEU A 158 2.29 4.79 -13.72
C LEU A 158 2.27 3.26 -13.72
N ALA A 159 1.55 2.66 -12.77
CA ALA A 159 1.48 1.21 -12.68
C ALA A 159 0.87 0.57 -13.94
N PHE A 160 -0.20 1.15 -14.50
CA PHE A 160 -0.87 0.57 -15.66
C PHE A 160 -0.19 0.85 -17.00
N ILE A 161 0.56 1.94 -17.13
CA ILE A 161 1.22 2.31 -18.40
C ILE A 161 2.67 1.82 -18.43
N ILE A 162 3.43 2.05 -17.36
CA ILE A 162 4.88 1.88 -17.37
C ILE A 162 5.29 0.46 -16.97
N ILE A 163 4.63 -0.18 -16.00
CA ILE A 163 5.03 -1.53 -15.55
C ILE A 163 4.92 -2.56 -16.68
N PRO A 164 3.84 -2.62 -17.50
CA PRO A 164 3.75 -3.58 -18.60
C PRO A 164 4.84 -3.37 -19.67
N LEU A 165 5.35 -2.14 -19.77
CA LEU A 165 6.40 -1.78 -20.70
C LEU A 165 7.78 -2.23 -20.24
N ILE A 166 8.06 -2.06 -18.95
CA ILE A 166 9.37 -2.35 -18.33
C ILE A 166 9.50 -3.82 -17.93
N GLY A 167 8.40 -4.46 -17.53
CA GLY A 167 8.38 -5.84 -17.02
C GLY A 167 9.06 -6.85 -17.95
N PRO A 168 8.67 -6.94 -19.24
CA PRO A 168 9.30 -7.87 -20.18
C PRO A 168 10.81 -7.62 -20.38
N ALA A 169 11.21 -6.34 -20.44
CA ALA A 169 12.62 -5.97 -20.57
C ALA A 169 13.45 -6.34 -19.33
N ALA A 170 12.86 -6.19 -18.14
CA ALA A 170 13.48 -6.56 -16.88
C ALA A 170 13.67 -8.09 -16.78
N ASP A 171 12.66 -8.87 -17.19
CA ASP A 171 12.69 -10.33 -17.17
C ASP A 171 13.79 -10.88 -18.09
N LYS A 172 13.95 -10.34 -19.31
CA LYS A 172 15.05 -10.71 -20.21
C LYS A 172 16.44 -10.39 -19.65
N LEU A 173 16.58 -9.33 -18.87
CA LEU A 173 17.82 -8.99 -18.18
C LEU A 173 18.07 -9.84 -16.92
N GLY A 174 17.18 -10.80 -16.62
CA GLY A 174 17.27 -11.65 -15.43
C GLY A 174 17.00 -10.91 -14.12
N ILE A 175 16.33 -9.76 -14.19
CA ILE A 175 16.00 -8.96 -13.02
C ILE A 175 14.78 -9.57 -12.36
N ASP A 176 14.86 -9.77 -11.05
CA ASP A 176 13.71 -10.23 -10.30
C ASP A 176 12.59 -9.17 -10.30
N LEU A 177 11.39 -9.58 -10.74
CA LEU A 177 10.24 -8.69 -10.87
C LEU A 177 9.69 -8.19 -9.51
N ILE A 178 9.86 -8.96 -8.43
CA ILE A 178 9.48 -8.54 -7.08
C ILE A 178 10.46 -7.48 -6.59
N TRP A 179 11.77 -7.70 -6.80
CA TRP A 179 12.79 -6.70 -6.47
C TRP A 179 12.56 -5.40 -7.24
N LEU A 180 12.31 -5.48 -8.55
CA LEU A 180 11.91 -4.34 -9.37
C LEU A 180 10.64 -3.69 -8.81
N GLY A 181 9.58 -4.47 -8.56
CA GLY A 181 8.31 -3.97 -8.04
C GLY A 181 8.44 -3.23 -6.71
N VAL A 182 9.28 -3.72 -5.79
CA VAL A 182 9.57 -3.04 -4.52
C VAL A 182 10.32 -1.73 -4.76
N MET A 183 11.32 -1.70 -5.65
CA MET A 183 12.00 -0.45 -6.02
C MET A 183 11.03 0.56 -6.63
N LEU A 184 10.17 0.11 -7.54
CA LEU A 184 9.17 0.97 -8.16
C LEU A 184 8.17 1.49 -7.12
N GLY A 185 7.68 0.64 -6.21
CA GLY A 185 6.77 1.06 -5.15
C GLY A 185 7.38 2.10 -4.21
N VAL A 186 8.64 1.90 -3.81
CA VAL A 186 9.40 2.87 -3.02
C VAL A 186 9.58 4.19 -3.78
N ASN A 187 9.92 4.12 -5.07
CA ASN A 187 10.12 5.31 -5.88
C ASN A 187 8.80 6.06 -6.12
N MET A 188 7.71 5.37 -6.43
CA MET A 188 6.38 5.98 -6.64
C MET A 188 5.85 6.67 -5.38
N GLN A 189 6.29 6.28 -4.19
CA GLN A 189 5.93 6.96 -2.94
C GLN A 189 6.44 8.41 -2.89
N THR A 190 7.53 8.75 -3.59
CA THR A 190 8.04 10.14 -3.65
C THR A 190 7.00 11.10 -4.23
N SER A 191 6.11 10.61 -5.12
CA SER A 191 5.05 11.40 -5.76
C SER A 191 4.18 12.15 -4.75
N PHE A 192 3.90 11.52 -3.61
CA PHE A 192 3.08 12.09 -2.53
C PHE A 192 3.78 13.20 -1.74
N MET A 193 5.10 13.37 -1.91
CA MET A 193 5.94 14.20 -1.06
C MET A 193 6.52 15.44 -1.75
N HIS A 194 6.32 15.62 -3.06
CA HIS A 194 6.81 16.81 -3.77
C HIS A 194 5.73 17.47 -4.65
N PRO A 195 5.81 18.78 -4.92
CA PRO A 195 4.94 19.43 -5.91
C PRO A 195 5.19 18.87 -7.32
N PRO A 196 4.19 18.81 -8.22
CA PRO A 196 2.82 19.36 -8.16
C PRO A 196 1.76 18.43 -7.54
N PHE A 197 2.03 17.12 -7.42
CA PHE A 197 1.06 16.11 -6.96
C PHE A 197 1.06 15.87 -5.45
N GLY A 198 2.02 16.40 -4.70
CA GLY A 198 2.27 16.10 -3.28
C GLY A 198 1.09 16.31 -2.32
N PHE A 199 0.14 15.38 -2.33
CA PHE A 199 -1.10 15.44 -1.57
C PHE A 199 -0.84 15.58 -0.08
N ALA A 200 0.22 14.94 0.43
CA ALA A 200 0.62 15.08 1.83
C ALA A 200 0.98 16.53 2.19
N LEU A 201 1.65 17.26 1.29
CA LEU A 201 2.00 18.66 1.49
C LEU A 201 0.75 19.55 1.50
N PHE A 202 -0.22 19.27 0.63
CA PHE A 202 -1.51 19.99 0.62
C PHE A 202 -2.36 19.68 1.84
N TYR A 203 -2.33 18.45 2.36
CA TYR A 203 -2.96 18.13 3.64
C TYR A 203 -2.32 18.88 4.79
N LEU A 204 -0.98 18.97 4.83
CA LEU A 204 -0.26 19.75 5.83
C LEU A 204 -0.60 21.25 5.72
N ARG A 205 -0.73 21.76 4.49
CA ARG A 205 -1.18 23.13 4.24
C ARG A 205 -2.61 23.37 4.70
N SER A 206 -3.50 22.37 4.62
CA SER A 206 -4.91 22.48 5.03
C SER A 206 -5.08 22.67 6.55
N VAL A 207 -4.18 22.09 7.35
CA VAL A 207 -4.18 22.19 8.81
C VAL A 207 -3.28 23.31 9.34
N ALA A 208 -2.33 23.79 8.54
CA ALA A 208 -1.46 24.90 8.89
C ALA A 208 -2.21 26.24 8.95
N ALA A 209 -1.93 27.03 10.00
CA ALA A 209 -2.56 28.32 10.23
C ALA A 209 -2.38 29.25 9.01
N LYS A 210 -3.51 29.70 8.43
CA LYS A 210 -3.53 30.62 7.28
C LYS A 210 -3.35 32.08 7.69
N VAL A 211 -3.68 32.41 8.93
CA VAL A 211 -3.71 33.77 9.48
C VAL A 211 -2.77 33.81 10.69
N PRO A 212 -2.09 34.94 10.97
CA PRO A 212 -1.34 35.09 12.21
C PRO A 212 -2.21 34.76 13.41
N TYR A 213 -1.70 33.90 14.28
CA TYR A 213 -2.40 33.50 15.50
C TYR A 213 -1.55 33.85 16.71
N LEU A 214 -2.22 34.19 17.81
CA LEU A 214 -1.55 34.38 19.09
C LEU A 214 -1.36 33.00 19.70
N ASP A 215 -0.12 32.60 19.93
CA ASP A 215 0.16 31.33 20.59
C ASP A 215 -0.37 31.38 22.03
N ARG A 216 -1.24 30.43 22.35
CA ARG A 216 -1.92 30.33 23.65
C ARG A 216 -0.94 30.07 24.81
N VAL A 217 0.23 29.50 24.52
CA VAL A 217 1.23 29.14 25.53
C VAL A 217 2.30 30.23 25.66
N THR A 218 2.84 30.72 24.55
CA THR A 218 3.93 31.72 24.59
C THR A 218 3.45 33.17 24.55
N GLY A 219 2.18 33.44 24.23
CA GLY A 219 1.61 34.78 24.12
C GLY A 219 2.13 35.60 22.92
N LYS A 220 3.01 35.03 22.10
CA LYS A 220 3.62 35.69 20.94
C LYS A 220 2.71 35.56 19.72
N ARG A 221 2.71 36.58 18.86
CA ARG A 221 2.09 36.50 17.53
C ARG A 221 2.96 35.62 16.63
N MET A 222 2.43 34.47 16.24
CA MET A 222 3.06 33.55 15.29
C MET A 222 2.61 33.91 13.87
N GLU A 223 3.57 34.02 12.96
CA GLU A 223 3.28 34.21 11.55
C GLU A 223 2.74 32.92 10.90
N PRO A 224 1.90 33.03 9.86
CA PRO A 224 1.38 31.88 9.15
C PRO A 224 2.48 31.13 8.41
N ILE A 225 2.37 29.80 8.38
CA ILE A 225 3.33 28.94 7.68
C ILE A 225 3.12 29.11 6.18
N THR A 226 4.18 29.52 5.48
CA THR A 226 4.14 29.70 4.02
C THR A 226 4.21 28.34 3.30
N THR A 227 3.63 28.25 2.11
CA THR A 227 3.70 27.03 1.29
C THR A 227 5.15 26.65 0.98
N GLY A 228 6.02 27.66 0.78
CA GLY A 228 7.45 27.45 0.58
C GLY A 228 8.12 26.73 1.76
N GLN A 229 7.79 27.11 3.00
CA GLN A 229 8.32 26.42 4.20
C GLN A 229 7.90 24.95 4.26
N ILE A 230 6.66 24.64 3.85
CA ILE A 230 6.18 23.25 3.75
C ILE A 230 6.97 22.48 2.70
N TYR A 231 7.26 23.10 1.55
CA TYR A 231 8.02 22.46 0.48
C TYR A 231 9.48 22.23 0.87
N TYR A 232 10.13 23.21 1.51
CA TYR A 232 11.48 23.03 2.06
C TYR A 232 11.52 21.94 3.13
N GLY A 233 10.44 21.81 3.92
CA GLY A 233 10.30 20.71 4.88
C GLY A 233 10.19 19.32 4.24
N ALA A 234 9.79 19.24 2.97
CA ALA A 234 9.64 17.97 2.25
C ALA A 234 10.95 17.47 1.62
N ILE A 235 11.85 18.37 1.23
CA ILE A 235 13.12 18.04 0.56
C ILE A 235 13.95 16.99 1.33
N PRO A 236 14.15 17.10 2.66
CA PRO A 236 14.90 16.08 3.41
C PRO A 236 14.29 14.68 3.29
N PHE A 237 12.97 14.58 3.25
CA PHE A 237 12.30 13.28 3.10
C PHE A 237 12.46 12.71 1.70
N VAL A 238 12.42 13.55 0.66
CA VAL A 238 12.70 13.12 -0.72
C VAL A 238 14.14 12.61 -0.82
N ILE A 239 15.10 13.29 -0.19
CA ILE A 239 16.50 12.85 -0.15
C ILE A 239 16.62 11.48 0.54
N ILE A 240 15.97 11.29 1.69
CA ILE A 240 15.93 9.99 2.39
C ILE A 240 15.33 8.91 1.48
N GLN A 241 14.27 9.22 0.72
CA GLN A 241 13.66 8.28 -0.20
C GLN A 241 14.59 7.90 -1.37
N CYS A 242 15.29 8.88 -1.95
CA CYS A 242 16.31 8.63 -2.97
C CYS A 242 17.46 7.76 -2.44
N ILE A 243 17.89 8.01 -1.19
CA ILE A 243 18.88 7.17 -0.50
C ILE A 243 18.33 5.75 -0.33
N MET A 244 17.07 5.60 0.06
CA MET A 244 16.43 4.29 0.23
C MET A 244 16.39 3.51 -1.09
N VAL A 245 16.01 4.16 -2.21
CA VAL A 245 16.08 3.55 -3.55
C VAL A 245 17.52 3.13 -3.88
N ALA A 246 18.49 4.01 -3.66
CA ALA A 246 19.91 3.69 -3.92
C ALA A 246 20.39 2.50 -3.09
N LEU A 247 20.01 2.41 -1.82
CA LEU A 247 20.33 1.27 -0.97
C LEU A 247 19.68 -0.02 -1.47
N VAL A 248 18.43 0.01 -1.93
CA VAL A 248 17.77 -1.18 -2.50
C VAL A 248 18.42 -1.63 -3.80
N ILE A 249 18.96 -0.71 -4.61
CA ILE A 249 19.74 -1.02 -5.82
C ILE A 249 21.08 -1.66 -5.45
N LEU A 250 21.80 -1.10 -4.47
CA LEU A 250 23.14 -1.57 -4.06
C LEU A 250 23.09 -2.88 -3.25
N PHE A 251 22.03 -3.09 -2.47
CA PHE A 251 21.87 -4.24 -1.59
C PHE A 251 20.57 -5.01 -1.92
N PRO A 252 20.52 -5.76 -3.03
CA PRO A 252 19.33 -6.52 -3.45
C PRO A 252 18.87 -7.55 -2.40
N GLY A 253 19.79 -8.04 -1.57
CA GLY A 253 19.51 -8.98 -0.49
C GLY A 253 18.50 -8.50 0.56
N MET A 254 18.27 -7.18 0.66
CA MET A 254 17.22 -6.64 1.55
C MET A 254 15.81 -7.04 1.10
N VAL A 255 15.61 -7.26 -0.20
CA VAL A 255 14.30 -7.61 -0.78
C VAL A 255 14.25 -9.07 -1.17
N THR A 256 15.33 -9.65 -1.69
CA THR A 256 15.35 -11.02 -2.22
C THR A 256 15.46 -12.12 -1.16
N HIS A 257 15.27 -11.80 0.12
CA HIS A 257 15.33 -12.77 1.22
C HIS A 257 14.38 -13.98 1.01
N TYR A 258 13.22 -13.78 0.37
CA TYR A 258 12.29 -14.88 0.07
C TYR A 258 12.87 -15.96 -0.85
N LYS A 259 13.85 -15.64 -1.72
CA LYS A 259 14.51 -16.63 -2.57
C LYS A 259 15.36 -17.64 -1.79
N SER A 260 15.83 -17.25 -0.60
CA SER A 260 16.57 -18.15 0.29
C SER A 260 15.69 -19.17 1.00
N SER A 261 14.39 -18.87 1.15
CA SER A 261 13.40 -19.70 1.85
C SER A 261 12.47 -20.47 0.91
N GLY A 262 12.66 -20.35 -0.42
CA GLY A 262 11.92 -21.16 -1.38
C GLY A 262 12.34 -22.62 -1.22
N THR A 263 11.44 -23.46 -0.72
CA THR A 263 11.59 -24.91 -0.74
C THR A 263 11.94 -25.31 -2.17
N LYS A 264 13.19 -25.74 -2.39
CA LYS A 264 13.58 -26.39 -3.64
C LYS A 264 12.76 -27.66 -3.73
N VAL A 265 11.61 -27.58 -4.38
CA VAL A 265 10.83 -28.77 -4.72
C VAL A 265 11.71 -29.54 -5.70
N ASP A 266 12.30 -30.63 -5.20
CA ASP A 266 13.19 -31.47 -5.97
C ASP A 266 12.40 -32.07 -7.16
N PRO A 267 12.79 -31.78 -8.42
CA PRO A 267 12.11 -32.34 -9.58
C PRO A 267 12.02 -33.86 -9.52
N ALA A 268 12.98 -34.53 -8.87
CA ALA A 268 12.96 -35.98 -8.68
C ALA A 268 11.84 -36.45 -7.73
N ALA A 269 11.52 -35.67 -6.69
CA ALA A 269 10.43 -35.99 -5.77
C ALA A 269 9.04 -35.79 -6.41
N VAL A 270 8.92 -34.78 -7.29
CA VAL A 270 7.70 -34.54 -8.09
C VAL A 270 7.53 -35.63 -9.16
N GLN A 271 8.63 -36.05 -9.80
CA GLN A 271 8.61 -37.15 -10.77
C GLN A 271 8.24 -38.47 -10.08
N GLN A 272 8.78 -38.77 -8.89
CA GLN A 272 8.37 -39.94 -8.11
C GLN A 272 6.90 -39.90 -7.69
N GLN A 273 6.36 -38.73 -7.35
CA GLN A 273 4.93 -38.60 -7.08
C GLN A 273 4.08 -38.81 -8.34
N LEU A 274 4.51 -38.30 -9.50
CA LEU A 274 3.84 -38.55 -10.78
C LEU A 274 3.90 -40.02 -11.21
N ASP A 275 5.05 -40.67 -11.03
CA ASP A 275 5.25 -42.08 -11.38
C ASP A 275 4.43 -43.00 -10.44
N ASN A 276 4.32 -42.66 -9.16
CA ASN A 276 3.41 -43.34 -8.22
C ASN A 276 1.92 -43.13 -8.58
N LEU A 277 1.56 -41.97 -9.13
CA LEU A 277 0.21 -41.70 -9.65
C LEU A 277 -0.06 -42.44 -10.97
N GLN A 278 0.94 -42.60 -11.83
CA GLN A 278 0.83 -43.37 -13.08
C GLN A 278 0.87 -44.89 -12.87
N GLY A 279 1.53 -45.36 -11.80
CA GLY A 279 1.53 -46.76 -11.38
C GLY A 279 0.15 -47.28 -10.94
N LEU A 280 -0.79 -46.38 -10.61
CA LEU A 280 -2.20 -46.71 -10.35
C LEU A 280 -3.04 -46.89 -11.63
N GLY A 281 -2.49 -46.54 -12.81
CA GLY A 281 -3.21 -46.58 -14.09
C GLY A 281 -2.76 -47.66 -15.08
N ALA A 282 -1.76 -48.47 -14.74
CA ALA A 282 -1.15 -49.44 -15.66
C ALA A 282 -1.29 -50.91 -15.19
N GLY A 283 -2.42 -51.26 -14.57
CA GLY A 283 -2.81 -52.64 -14.27
C GLY A 283 -4.17 -52.95 -14.87
N SER A 284 -4.21 -53.38 -16.13
CA SER A 284 -5.40 -54.02 -16.71
C SER A 284 -5.58 -55.41 -16.10
N GLY A 285 -6.69 -55.65 -15.41
CA GLY A 285 -7.13 -57.01 -15.05
C GLY A 285 -7.97 -57.10 -13.78
N ASP A 286 -9.29 -56.94 -13.94
CA ASP A 286 -10.36 -57.76 -13.33
C ASP A 286 -10.26 -58.22 -11.86
N ASP A 287 -9.88 -57.35 -10.92
CA ASP A 287 -10.18 -57.56 -9.48
C ASP A 287 -10.02 -56.24 -8.71
N ALA A 288 -11.09 -55.44 -8.64
CA ALA A 288 -11.17 -54.31 -7.71
C ALA A 288 -11.62 -54.84 -6.33
N PRO A 289 -10.86 -54.63 -5.24
CA PRO A 289 -11.35 -54.97 -3.90
C PRO A 289 -12.57 -54.11 -3.58
N PRO A 290 -13.59 -54.66 -2.88
CA PRO A 290 -14.86 -53.97 -2.68
C PRO A 290 -14.64 -52.70 -1.86
N ILE A 291 -15.28 -51.62 -2.30
CA ILE A 291 -15.26 -50.31 -1.65
C ILE A 291 -15.97 -50.46 -0.29
N ASP A 292 -15.18 -50.47 0.79
CA ASP A 292 -15.70 -50.46 2.17
C ASP A 292 -16.21 -49.05 2.50
N LEU A 293 -17.53 -48.92 2.55
CA LEU A 293 -18.29 -47.71 2.90
C LEU A 293 -18.56 -47.62 4.42
N GLY A 294 -17.69 -48.20 5.25
CA GLY A 294 -17.77 -48.06 6.70
C GLY A 294 -17.57 -46.61 7.17
N PRO A 295 -18.29 -46.16 8.23
CA PRO A 295 -18.20 -44.78 8.71
C PRO A 295 -16.80 -44.50 9.31
N PRO A 296 -16.32 -43.24 9.21
CA PRO A 296 -14.94 -42.90 9.56
C PRO A 296 -14.68 -43.07 11.06
N LYS A 297 -13.59 -43.76 11.40
CA LYS A 297 -13.07 -43.80 12.78
C LYS A 297 -12.39 -42.48 13.08
N ILE A 298 -12.85 -41.84 14.16
CA ILE A 298 -12.30 -40.63 14.75
C ILE A 298 -11.17 -41.06 15.69
N GLU A 299 -9.96 -40.56 15.46
CA GLU A 299 -8.97 -40.23 16.50
C GLU A 299 -8.33 -38.88 16.16
#